data_AF-A0A960CA06-F1
#
_entry.id   AF-A0A960CA06-F1
#
_cell.length_a   1.000
_cell.length_b   1.000
_cell.length_c   1.000
_cell.angle_alpha   90.00
_cell.angle_beta   90.00
_cell.angle_gamma   90.00
#
_symmetry.space_group_name_H-M   'P 1'
#
loop_
_entity.id
_entity.type
_entity.pdbx_description
1 polymer ?
#
loop_
_entity_poly.entity_id
_entity_poly.type
_entity_poly.pdbx_seq_one_letter_code
_entity_poly.pdbx_strand_id
1 'polypeptide(L)'
;MGDTGVVTAHPPDAAAEERIGELLRSRGLRRMPSRIAVLAVLEPVDGHLAVADIHQRILDGVPDGSPGPDLATVYRTVTTLVDQGVLHALAVDGGLTTYGLAEKPHHHAVCTQCGTIIEVPATQLSTALAHAIEGSSFTLSERAGLTLHGLCPQCQKAEGQITEGQKAEGRTAEGPTEDRQTT
;
A
#
# COMPACT_ATOMS: atom_id res chain seq x y z
N MET A 1 -4.61 9.49 17.41
CA MET A 1 -5.44 10.22 16.43
C MET A 1 -4.58 10.44 15.21
N GLY A 2 -4.63 9.49 14.27
CA GLY A 2 -3.99 9.60 12.97
C GLY A 2 -5.11 9.39 11.97
N ASP A 3 -5.48 10.46 11.29
CA ASP A 3 -6.51 10.53 10.28
C ASP A 3 -6.11 9.58 9.14
N THR A 4 -6.74 8.40 9.04
CA THR A 4 -6.87 7.70 7.75
C THR A 4 -7.79 8.59 6.94
N GLY A 5 -7.21 9.66 6.40
CA GLY A 5 -7.90 10.64 5.60
C GLY A 5 -8.67 9.88 4.54
N VAL A 6 -9.99 9.93 4.63
CA VAL A 6 -10.85 9.69 3.49
C VAL A 6 -10.50 10.80 2.52
N VAL A 7 -9.48 10.56 1.69
CA VAL A 7 -9.09 11.46 0.62
C VAL A 7 -10.24 11.40 -0.37
N THR A 8 -11.22 12.28 -0.16
CA THR A 8 -12.26 12.54 -1.14
C THR A 8 -11.59 12.90 -2.45
N ALA A 9 -12.04 12.26 -3.53
CA ALA A 9 -11.51 12.45 -4.87
C ALA A 9 -11.87 13.85 -5.35
N HIS A 10 -11.07 14.84 -4.97
CA HIS A 10 -11.13 16.15 -5.61
C HIS A 10 -10.39 16.02 -6.95
N PRO A 11 -10.91 16.60 -8.05
CA PRO A 11 -10.11 16.74 -9.26
C PRO A 11 -8.76 17.37 -8.89
N PRO A 12 -7.64 16.88 -9.48
CA PRO A 12 -6.33 17.43 -9.19
C PRO A 12 -6.37 18.95 -9.40
N ASP A 13 -5.78 19.70 -8.47
CA ASP A 13 -5.62 21.13 -8.69
C ASP A 13 -4.75 21.39 -9.94
N ALA A 14 -4.79 22.61 -10.46
CA ALA A 14 -4.07 22.95 -11.69
C ALA A 14 -2.55 22.72 -11.58
N ALA A 15 -1.98 22.74 -10.36
CA ALA A 15 -0.56 22.48 -10.14
C ALA A 15 -0.25 20.97 -10.21
N ALA A 16 -1.10 20.12 -9.63
CA ALA A 16 -1.03 18.67 -9.73
C ALA A 16 -1.15 18.21 -11.19
N GLU A 17 -2.11 18.76 -11.93
CA GLU A 17 -2.30 18.39 -13.33
C GLU A 17 -1.09 18.75 -14.20
N GLU A 18 -0.39 19.85 -13.92
CA GLU A 18 0.82 20.20 -14.65
C GLU A 18 2.04 19.36 -14.24
N ARG A 19 2.21 19.03 -12.95
CA ARG A 19 3.26 18.09 -12.50
C ARG A 19 3.09 16.72 -13.16
N ILE A 20 1.86 16.19 -13.16
CA ILE A 20 1.51 14.94 -13.85
C ILE A 20 1.78 15.06 -15.35
N GLY A 21 1.44 16.21 -15.94
CA GLY A 21 1.69 16.51 -17.34
C GLY A 21 3.18 16.46 -17.71
N GLU A 22 4.03 17.05 -16.88
CA GLU A 22 5.49 17.01 -17.04
C GLU A 22 6.05 15.60 -16.84
N LEU A 23 5.60 14.87 -15.81
CA LEU A 23 6.00 13.48 -15.57
C LEU A 23 5.72 12.61 -16.80
N LEU A 24 4.52 12.70 -17.36
CA LEU A 24 4.16 11.97 -18.58
C LEU A 24 5.05 12.37 -19.76
N ARG A 25 5.30 13.67 -19.97
CA ARG A 25 6.17 14.16 -21.06
C ARG A 25 7.61 13.66 -20.90
N SER A 26 8.16 13.70 -19.69
CA SER A 26 9.52 13.24 -19.39
C SER A 26 9.73 11.74 -19.68
N ARG A 27 8.64 10.95 -19.66
CA ARG A 27 8.61 9.52 -19.95
C ARG A 27 8.14 9.20 -21.37
N GLY A 28 8.06 10.20 -22.26
CA GLY A 28 7.62 10.01 -23.65
C GLY A 28 6.14 9.65 -23.80
N LEU A 29 5.34 9.83 -22.75
CA LEU A 29 3.93 9.49 -22.72
C LEU A 29 3.06 10.68 -23.08
N ARG A 30 2.12 10.47 -24.00
CA ARG A 30 1.03 11.43 -24.28
C ARG A 30 0.19 11.69 -23.02
N ARG A 31 -0.13 12.96 -22.75
CA ARG A 31 -1.13 13.41 -21.77
C ARG A 31 -2.52 12.94 -22.20
N MET A 32 -2.96 11.78 -21.70
CA MET A 32 -4.31 11.26 -21.92
C MET A 32 -5.15 11.41 -20.65
N PRO A 33 -6.47 11.66 -20.76
CA PRO A 33 -7.33 11.79 -19.59
C PRO A 33 -7.24 10.61 -18.62
N SER A 34 -7.19 9.37 -19.12
CA SER A 34 -7.08 8.18 -18.25
C SER A 34 -5.75 8.11 -17.49
N ARG A 35 -4.64 8.55 -18.10
CA ARG A 35 -3.33 8.59 -17.44
C ARG A 35 -3.29 9.67 -16.36
N ILE A 36 -3.86 10.83 -16.67
CA ILE A 36 -3.97 11.94 -15.71
C ILE A 36 -4.83 11.50 -14.53
N ALA A 37 -6.00 10.90 -14.78
CA ALA A 37 -6.89 10.42 -13.73
C ALA A 37 -6.25 9.36 -12.82
N VAL A 38 -5.57 8.37 -13.39
CA VAL A 38 -4.85 7.35 -12.59
C VAL A 38 -3.75 7.99 -11.75
N LEU A 39 -2.93 8.87 -12.32
CA LEU A 39 -1.83 9.51 -11.60
C LEU A 39 -2.33 10.50 -10.55
N ALA A 40 -3.43 11.21 -10.80
CA ALA A 40 -4.04 12.12 -9.83
C ALA A 40 -4.58 11.37 -8.61
N VAL A 41 -5.08 10.14 -8.78
CA VAL A 41 -5.51 9.30 -7.66
C VAL A 41 -4.34 8.75 -6.86
N LEU A 42 -3.19 8.51 -7.49
CA LEU A 42 -2.01 7.94 -6.85
C LEU A 42 -1.05 8.98 -6.26
N GLU A 43 -0.97 10.21 -6.80
CA GLU A 43 -0.10 11.29 -6.31
C GLU A 43 -0.26 11.60 -4.81
N PRO A 44 -1.47 11.68 -4.23
CA PRO A 44 -1.62 11.94 -2.80
C PRO A 44 -1.49 10.69 -1.93
N VAL A 45 -1.23 9.52 -2.51
CA VAL A 45 -1.17 8.25 -1.79
C VAL A 45 0.29 7.91 -1.48
N ASP A 46 0.65 7.99 -0.21
CA ASP A 46 1.90 7.43 0.31
C ASP A 46 1.80 5.90 0.39
N GLY A 47 1.77 5.22 -0.76
CA GLY A 47 1.67 3.77 -0.86
C GLY A 47 1.06 3.26 -2.15
N HIS A 48 0.41 2.10 -2.07
CA HIS A 48 -0.11 1.37 -3.22
C HIS A 48 -1.62 1.16 -3.14
N LEU A 49 -2.29 1.17 -4.30
CA LEU A 49 -3.73 0.87 -4.43
C LEU A 49 -3.97 -0.29 -5.40
N ALA A 50 -5.03 -1.09 -5.17
CA ALA A 50 -5.50 -2.03 -6.17
C ALA A 50 -6.18 -1.30 -7.33
N VAL A 51 -6.25 -1.93 -8.51
CA VAL A 51 -6.93 -1.35 -9.68
C VAL A 51 -8.39 -1.02 -9.39
N ALA A 52 -9.07 -1.86 -8.61
CA ALA A 52 -10.46 -1.62 -8.20
C ALA A 52 -10.59 -0.32 -7.38
N ASP A 53 -9.68 -0.08 -6.43
CA ASP A 53 -9.67 1.14 -5.61
C ASP A 53 -9.32 2.37 -6.46
N ILE A 54 -8.35 2.25 -7.37
CA ILE A 54 -8.02 3.32 -8.32
C ILE A 54 -9.25 3.67 -9.16
N HIS A 55 -9.91 2.66 -9.72
CA HIS A 55 -11.09 2.85 -10.55
C HIS A 55 -12.23 3.52 -9.77
N GLN A 56 -12.52 3.04 -8.56
CA GLN A 56 -13.56 3.62 -7.72
C GLN A 56 -13.26 5.07 -7.38
N ARG A 57 -12.03 5.39 -6.95
CA ARG A 57 -11.63 6.77 -6.64
C ARG A 57 -11.68 7.69 -7.86
N ILE A 58 -11.37 7.18 -9.05
CA ILE A 58 -11.56 7.94 -10.29
C ILE A 58 -13.04 8.26 -10.47
N LEU A 59 -13.94 7.29 -10.33
CA LEU A 59 -15.39 7.50 -10.50
C LEU A 59 -15.96 8.49 -9.47
N ASP A 60 -15.50 8.42 -8.22
CA ASP A 60 -15.95 9.32 -7.15
C ASP A 60 -15.56 10.78 -7.40
N GLY A 61 -14.53 11.03 -8.22
CA GLY A 61 -14.08 12.38 -8.58
C GLY A 61 -14.61 12.92 -9.91
N VAL A 62 -15.40 12.12 -10.65
CA VAL A 62 -15.98 12.53 -11.93
C VAL A 62 -17.29 13.29 -11.67
N PRO A 63 -17.55 14.43 -12.34
CA PRO A 63 -18.80 15.16 -12.19
C PRO A 63 -20.03 14.31 -12.53
N ASP A 64 -21.13 14.53 -11.80
CA ASP A 64 -22.40 13.83 -12.04
C ASP A 64 -22.80 13.88 -13.52
N GLY A 65 -23.10 12.70 -14.07
CA GLY A 65 -23.51 12.55 -15.47
C GLY A 65 -22.38 12.47 -16.51
N SER A 66 -21.11 12.57 -16.10
CA SER A 66 -19.97 12.32 -16.99
C SER A 66 -19.51 10.86 -16.90
N PRO A 67 -19.22 10.18 -18.02
CA PRO A 67 -18.70 8.82 -17.98
C PRO A 67 -17.20 8.84 -17.62
N GLY A 68 -16.85 8.20 -16.50
CA GLY A 68 -15.46 7.86 -16.19
C GLY A 68 -14.93 6.71 -17.07
N PRO A 69 -13.61 6.44 -17.03
CA PRO A 69 -13.04 5.29 -17.74
C PRO A 69 -13.61 3.98 -17.20
N ASP A 70 -13.78 2.99 -18.07
CA ASP A 70 -14.09 1.63 -17.64
C ASP A 70 -12.89 0.98 -16.94
N LEU A 71 -13.16 -0.10 -16.19
CA LEU A 71 -12.13 -0.82 -15.44
C LEU A 71 -11.03 -1.37 -16.36
N ALA A 72 -11.38 -1.83 -17.57
CA ALA A 72 -10.42 -2.33 -18.55
C ALA A 72 -9.44 -1.24 -19.01
N THR A 73 -9.90 0.01 -19.12
CA THR A 73 -9.08 1.18 -19.45
C THR A 73 -8.15 1.52 -18.30
N VAL A 74 -8.59 1.40 -17.05
CA VAL A 74 -7.70 1.56 -15.89
C VAL A 74 -6.60 0.49 -15.91
N TYR A 75 -6.94 -0.79 -16.13
CA TYR A 75 -5.96 -1.87 -16.27
C TYR A 75 -4.91 -1.58 -17.36
N ARG A 76 -5.34 -1.26 -18.59
CA ARG A 76 -4.39 -0.93 -19.68
C ARG A 76 -3.52 0.28 -19.33
N THR A 77 -4.09 1.25 -18.61
CA THR A 77 -3.37 2.46 -18.21
C THR A 77 -2.29 2.13 -17.19
N VAL A 78 -2.60 1.41 -16.11
CA VAL A 78 -1.60 1.02 -15.09
C VAL A 78 -0.51 0.14 -15.68
N THR A 79 -0.84 -0.81 -16.56
CA THR A 79 0.15 -1.64 -17.27
C THR A 79 1.11 -0.77 -18.08
N THR A 80 0.58 0.17 -18.88
CA THR A 80 1.42 1.08 -19.68
C THR A 80 2.32 1.93 -18.79
N LEU A 81 1.80 2.42 -17.67
CA LEU A 81 2.58 3.26 -16.75
C LEU A 81 3.66 2.47 -16.02
N VAL A 82 3.42 1.20 -15.69
CA VAL A 82 4.44 0.27 -15.17
C VAL A 82 5.53 0.02 -16.21
N ASP A 83 5.15 -0.27 -17.46
CA ASP A 83 6.11 -0.53 -18.55
C ASP A 83 7.02 0.67 -18.84
N GLN A 84 6.57 1.89 -18.55
CA GLN A 84 7.36 3.11 -18.70
C GLN A 84 8.08 3.56 -17.41
N GLY A 85 8.00 2.75 -16.34
CA GLY A 85 8.63 3.05 -15.05
C GLY A 85 8.06 4.29 -14.37
N VAL A 86 6.78 4.61 -14.63
CA VAL A 86 6.03 5.66 -13.90
C VAL A 86 5.41 5.08 -12.63
N LEU A 87 4.95 3.83 -12.69
CA LEU A 87 4.39 3.12 -11.56
C LEU A 87 5.22 1.88 -11.22
N HIS A 88 5.21 1.49 -9.95
CA HIS A 88 5.59 0.15 -9.51
C HIS A 88 4.36 -0.71 -9.30
N ALA A 89 4.44 -1.98 -9.69
CA ALA A 89 3.46 -2.99 -9.37
C ALA A 89 4.01 -3.91 -8.28
N LEU A 90 3.21 -4.14 -7.25
CA LEU A 90 3.50 -5.11 -6.20
C LEU A 90 2.41 -6.18 -6.19
N ALA A 91 2.82 -7.42 -6.44
CA ALA A 91 1.95 -8.58 -6.19
C ALA A 91 1.94 -8.86 -4.68
N VAL A 92 0.76 -8.87 -4.09
CA VAL A 92 0.54 -9.24 -2.69
C VAL A 92 -0.15 -10.60 -2.59
N ASP A 93 -0.24 -11.12 -1.37
CA ASP A 93 -0.88 -12.40 -1.09
C ASP A 93 -2.32 -12.44 -1.61
N GLY A 94 -2.75 -13.61 -2.10
CA GLY A 94 -4.05 -13.78 -2.73
C GLY A 94 -4.12 -13.38 -4.20
N GLY A 95 -2.98 -13.08 -4.84
CA GLY A 95 -2.90 -12.78 -6.28
C GLY A 95 -3.35 -11.36 -6.66
N LEU A 96 -3.62 -10.52 -5.66
CA LEU A 96 -3.94 -9.11 -5.89
C LEU A 96 -2.67 -8.35 -6.27
N THR A 97 -2.76 -7.49 -7.29
CA THR A 97 -1.67 -6.57 -7.66
C THR A 97 -2.06 -5.15 -7.33
N THR A 98 -1.15 -4.45 -6.67
CA THR A 98 -1.31 -3.06 -6.25
C THR A 98 -0.27 -2.17 -6.91
N TYR A 99 -0.59 -0.89 -7.09
CA TYR A 99 0.18 0.04 -7.89
C TYR A 99 0.47 1.32 -7.10
N GLY A 100 1.71 1.79 -7.16
CA GLY A 100 2.19 3.01 -6.49
C GLY A 100 3.13 3.79 -7.42
N LEU A 101 3.42 5.05 -7.08
CA LEU A 101 4.31 5.89 -7.88
C LEU A 101 5.77 5.41 -7.78
N ALA A 102 6.48 5.39 -8.92
CA ALA A 102 7.89 4.99 -8.97
C ALA A 102 8.88 6.16 -8.77
N GLU A 103 8.46 7.25 -8.12
CA GLU A 103 9.27 8.48 -8.01
C GLU A 103 10.55 8.30 -7.20
N LYS A 104 10.52 7.44 -6.17
CA LYS A 104 11.64 7.17 -5.27
C LYS A 104 11.83 5.66 -5.10
N PRO A 105 13.07 5.16 -5.13
CA PRO A 105 13.34 3.77 -4.78
C PRO A 105 12.85 3.45 -3.37
N HIS A 106 12.01 2.44 -3.25
CA HIS A 106 11.46 1.96 -1.99
C HIS A 106 11.33 0.44 -1.99
N HIS A 107 11.18 -0.09 -0.80
CA HIS A 107 10.82 -1.47 -0.49
C HIS A 107 9.44 -1.49 0.16
N HIS A 108 8.93 -2.67 0.45
CA HIS A 108 7.55 -2.83 0.94
C HIS A 108 7.50 -3.55 2.27
N ALA A 109 6.56 -3.15 3.12
CA ALA A 109 6.12 -3.93 4.27
C ALA A 109 4.61 -4.19 4.15
N VAL A 110 4.22 -5.46 4.16
CA VAL A 110 2.85 -5.92 3.93
C VAL A 110 2.29 -6.51 5.23
N CYS A 111 1.13 -6.00 5.64
CA CYS A 111 0.40 -6.54 6.78
C CYS A 111 -0.25 -7.88 6.43
N THR A 112 0.08 -8.95 7.13
CA THR A 112 -0.49 -10.29 6.93
C THR A 112 -1.93 -10.43 7.43
N GLN A 113 -2.41 -9.47 8.22
CA GLN A 113 -3.78 -9.48 8.75
C GLN A 113 -4.74 -8.64 7.91
N CYS A 114 -4.37 -7.39 7.58
CA CYS A 114 -5.26 -6.46 6.88
C CYS A 114 -4.81 -6.11 5.46
N GLY A 115 -3.66 -6.61 5.01
CA GLY A 115 -3.13 -6.34 3.67
C GLY A 115 -2.55 -4.95 3.47
N THR A 116 -2.54 -4.07 4.49
CA THR A 116 -1.96 -2.72 4.38
C THR A 116 -0.50 -2.79 3.95
N ILE A 117 -0.14 -1.95 2.98
CA ILE A 117 1.22 -1.83 2.45
C ILE A 117 1.81 -0.51 2.95
N ILE A 118 3.02 -0.57 3.48
CA ILE A 118 3.80 0.59 3.89
C ILE A 118 5.08 0.62 3.05
N GLU A 119 5.37 1.77 2.44
CA GLU A 119 6.64 1.97 1.75
C GLU A 119 7.78 2.17 2.74
N VAL A 120 8.88 1.46 2.51
CA VAL A 120 10.12 1.57 3.28
C VAL A 120 11.16 2.21 2.37
N PRO A 121 11.71 3.39 2.68
CA PRO A 121 12.72 4.02 1.83
C PRO A 121 13.90 3.08 1.58
N ALA A 122 14.33 2.93 0.31
CA ALA A 122 15.39 1.98 -0.03
C ALA A 122 16.71 2.23 0.72
N THR A 123 16.97 3.49 1.09
CA THR A 123 18.14 3.88 1.89
C THR A 123 18.21 3.15 3.22
N GLN A 124 17.08 2.78 3.83
CA GLN A 124 17.05 2.10 5.12
C GLN A 124 17.57 0.65 5.06
N LEU A 125 17.49 -0.01 3.91
CA LEU A 125 17.94 -1.41 3.73
C LEU A 125 19.17 -1.55 2.82
N SER A 126 19.73 -0.42 2.36
CA SER A 126 20.84 -0.38 1.41
C SER A 126 22.05 -1.24 1.81
N THR A 127 22.49 -1.15 3.08
CA THR A 127 23.62 -1.94 3.59
C THR A 127 23.34 -3.44 3.58
N ALA A 128 22.15 -3.86 4.03
CA ALA A 128 21.77 -5.27 4.05
C ALA A 128 21.70 -5.85 2.63
N LEU A 129 21.16 -5.07 1.70
CA LEU A 129 21.07 -5.45 0.29
C LEU A 129 22.46 -5.56 -0.36
N ALA A 130 23.37 -4.63 -0.06
CA ALA A 130 24.75 -4.66 -0.55
C ALA A 130 25.48 -5.94 -0.09
N HIS A 131 25.36 -6.32 1.17
CA HIS A 131 25.94 -7.57 1.68
C HIS A 131 25.34 -8.81 1.01
N ALA A 132 24.02 -8.83 0.77
CA ALA A 132 23.36 -9.94 0.09
C ALA A 132 23.85 -10.10 -1.37
N ILE A 133 24.08 -8.99 -2.08
CA ILE A 133 24.63 -8.97 -3.44
C ILE A 133 26.06 -9.55 -3.44
N GLU A 134 26.92 -9.04 -2.55
CA GLU A 134 28.31 -9.48 -2.45
C GLU A 134 28.41 -10.97 -2.15
N GLY A 135 27.61 -11.48 -1.20
CA GLY A 135 27.60 -12.89 -0.82
C GLY A 135 27.00 -13.84 -1.86
N SER A 136 26.19 -13.34 -2.81
CA SER A 136 25.48 -14.16 -3.81
C SER A 136 26.04 -14.07 -5.22
N SER A 137 26.88 -13.06 -5.51
CA SER A 137 27.34 -12.74 -6.87
C SER A 137 26.18 -12.42 -7.85
N PHE A 138 25.00 -12.06 -7.35
CA PHE A 138 23.87 -11.66 -8.18
C PHE A 138 23.99 -10.20 -8.63
N THR A 139 23.49 -9.92 -9.84
CA THR A 139 23.24 -8.54 -10.30
C THR A 139 21.77 -8.22 -10.11
N LEU A 140 21.46 -7.11 -9.44
CA LEU A 140 20.07 -6.68 -9.29
C LEU A 140 19.54 -6.14 -10.61
N SER A 141 18.29 -6.50 -10.92
CA SER A 141 17.52 -5.79 -11.96
C SER A 141 16.89 -4.53 -11.38
N GLU A 142 16.47 -3.61 -12.24
CA GLU A 142 15.66 -2.43 -11.87
C GLU A 142 14.35 -2.77 -11.14
N ARG A 143 13.91 -4.03 -11.21
CA ARG A 143 12.72 -4.56 -10.51
C ARG A 143 13.05 -5.18 -9.15
N ALA A 144 14.30 -5.09 -8.70
CA ALA A 144 14.69 -5.65 -7.41
C ALA A 144 14.06 -4.86 -6.27
N GLY A 145 13.38 -5.58 -5.38
CA GLY A 145 12.78 -5.03 -4.18
C GLY A 145 12.75 -6.09 -3.06
N LEU A 146 12.67 -5.61 -1.82
CA LEU A 146 12.44 -6.45 -0.65
C LEU A 146 11.02 -6.22 -0.15
N THR A 147 10.36 -7.32 0.22
CA THR A 147 9.03 -7.28 0.84
C THR A 147 9.10 -7.92 2.22
N LEU A 148 8.79 -7.14 3.25
CA LEU A 148 8.67 -7.61 4.62
C LEU A 148 7.22 -8.01 4.88
N HIS A 149 6.98 -9.15 5.52
CA HIS A 149 5.64 -9.60 5.90
C HIS A 149 5.52 -9.61 7.42
N GLY A 150 4.48 -8.97 7.96
CA GLY A 150 4.27 -8.85 9.41
C GLY A 150 2.96 -8.17 9.76
N LEU A 151 2.85 -7.53 10.93
CA LEU A 151 1.66 -6.79 11.33
C LEU A 151 1.90 -5.29 11.26
N CYS A 152 0.93 -4.54 10.73
CA CYS A 152 0.99 -3.08 10.76
C CYS A 152 0.76 -2.54 12.18
N PRO A 153 1.12 -1.26 12.47
CA PRO A 153 0.95 -0.67 13.80
C PRO A 153 -0.49 -0.67 14.33
N GLN A 154 -1.48 -0.69 13.44
CA GLN A 154 -2.89 -0.78 13.83
C GLN A 154 -3.26 -2.20 14.28
N CYS A 155 -2.88 -3.21 13.50
CA CYS A 155 -3.08 -4.62 13.82
C CYS A 155 -2.35 -5.06 15.09
N GLN A 156 -1.11 -4.61 15.29
CA GLN A 156 -0.36 -4.88 16.52
C GLN A 156 -1.10 -4.37 17.78
N LYS A 157 -1.70 -3.18 17.69
CA LYS A 157 -2.50 -2.61 18.81
C LYS A 157 -3.78 -3.39 19.04
N ALA A 158 -4.46 -3.80 17.97
CA ALA A 158 -5.67 -4.61 18.07
C ALA A 158 -5.40 -5.97 18.72
N GLU A 159 -4.30 -6.65 18.35
CA GLU A 159 -3.90 -7.91 19.00
C GLU A 159 -3.55 -7.72 20.48
N GLY A 160 -2.78 -6.68 20.82
CA GLY A 160 -2.40 -6.40 22.21
C GLY A 160 -3.60 -6.22 23.15
N GLN A 161 -4.66 -5.56 22.66
CA GLN A 161 -5.91 -5.35 23.41
C GLN A 161 -6.70 -6.64 23.64
N ILE A 162 -6.64 -7.59 22.70
CA ILE A 162 -7.32 -8.89 22.84
C ILE A 162 -6.62 -9.72 23.94
N THR A 163 -5.29 -9.73 23.97
CA THR A 163 -4.51 -10.45 25.00
C THR A 163 -4.66 -9.87 26.41
N GLU A 164 -4.84 -8.56 26.57
CA GLU A 164 -5.07 -7.95 27.89
C GLU A 164 -6.50 -8.19 28.41
N GLY A 165 -7.51 -8.16 27.53
CA GLY A 165 -8.90 -8.48 27.88
C GLY A 165 -9.08 -9.93 28.35
N GLN A 166 -8.44 -10.88 27.64
CA GLN A 166 -8.49 -12.31 28.01
C GLN A 166 -7.74 -12.64 29.31
N LYS A 167 -6.74 -11.83 29.70
CA LYS A 167 -6.06 -11.95 31.00
C LYS A 167 -6.91 -11.44 32.17
N ALA A 168 -7.82 -10.49 31.92
CA ALA A 168 -8.70 -9.95 32.95
C ALA A 168 -9.86 -10.91 33.28
N GLU A 169 -10.41 -11.62 32.29
CA GLU A 169 -11.51 -12.57 32.48
C GLU A 169 -11.08 -13.93 33.07
N GLY A 170 -9.78 -14.26 33.00
CA GLY A 170 -9.22 -15.52 33.52
C GLY A 170 -8.88 -15.56 35.02
N ARG A 171 -9.14 -14.51 35.82
CA ARG A 171 -8.77 -14.44 37.26
C ARG A 171 -9.89 -14.75 38.26
N THR A 172 -11.06 -15.24 37.83
CA THR A 172 -12.16 -15.60 38.75
C THR A 172 -12.50 -17.09 38.70
N ALA A 173 -11.57 -17.97 39.08
CA ALA A 173 -11.91 -19.35 39.47
C ALA A 173 -10.74 -20.07 40.18
N GLU A 174 -10.35 -19.60 41.37
CA GLU A 174 -9.77 -20.49 42.38
C GLU A 174 -10.64 -20.39 43.64
N GLY A 175 -11.65 -21.26 43.69
CA GLY A 175 -12.42 -21.51 44.91
C GLY A 175 -11.53 -22.21 45.93
N PRO A 176 -11.70 -21.94 47.23
CA PRO A 176 -10.80 -22.44 48.26
C PRO A 176 -10.95 -23.96 48.41
N THR A 177 -9.82 -24.64 48.40
CA THR A 177 -9.66 -26.03 48.82
C THR A 177 -9.99 -26.15 50.31
N GLU A 178 -11.13 -26.74 50.65
CA GLU A 178 -11.38 -27.24 51.99
C GLU A 178 -10.72 -28.60 52.14
N ASP A 179 -9.59 -28.58 52.85
CA ASP A 179 -8.89 -29.75 53.35
C ASP A 179 -8.78 -29.58 54.87
N ARG A 180 -9.61 -30.30 55.64
CA ARG A 180 -9.14 -31.13 56.78
C ARG A 180 -10.23 -31.85 57.56
N GLN A 181 -9.90 -33.12 57.78
CA GLN A 181 -10.46 -34.12 58.69
C GLN A 181 -10.43 -33.75 60.18
N THR A 182 -11.08 -34.61 60.98
CA THR A 182 -10.82 -34.95 62.42
C THR A 182 -11.40 -33.93 63.41
N THR A 183 -12.29 -34.27 64.35
CA THR A 183 -12.38 -35.42 65.27
C THR A 183 -13.80 -35.51 65.83
#